data_AF-A0A845MP42-F1
#
_entry.id   AF-A0A845MP42-F1
#
_cell.length_a   1.000
_cell.length_b   1.000
_cell.length_c   1.000
_cell.angle_alpha   90.00
_cell.angle_beta   90.00
_cell.angle_gamma   90.00
#
_symmetry.space_group_name_H-M   'P 1'
#
loop_
_entity.id
_entity.type
_entity.pdbx_description
1 polymer ?
#
loop_
_entity_poly.entity_id
_entity_poly.type
_entity_poly.pdbx_seq_one_letter_code
_entity_poly.pdbx_strand_id
1 'polypeptide(L)'
;FLGVVCLAIVHLCRVVYSLNRVSISTGQDHTKAMRRIDKSLNPFSLFSQGNGWLTCEPEPSSACPAMACGDHHWAIVDTERNLYMAINYTRDHNGKAKFTKDDPIAKLLRLSYITPVITYNEAFKRSRLTNYRKAPENLRNNVSAYFTFQDPKFSDYLISIVPNCSRKFNDDIISLGVQTNEERAELELVTLVEIVNGRISSQYVNKDFLPAGTRQTDGTYYTQVSLDAIKAFRAGTPKTISQKQAASLFAKAKKLQGMAWDRPEMANFARAERMTAMMAEEGVSADKAWITGNLKSPSTGTKWSNHVAAVVYIKNGKGKAEARIIDPIVAEQPVTTTEWFKLLGVYPGLVDTVGFPPPIEASHIAKTSFTITNRRAFHLSFTEKMTDEARLSEAKKQLAALK
;
A
#
# COMPACT_ATOMS: atom_id res chain seq x y z
N PHE A 1 7.36 -14.15 -33.29
CA PHE A 1 8.34 -13.29 -32.57
C PHE A 1 7.67 -12.33 -31.58
N LEU A 2 6.59 -11.62 -31.91
CA LEU A 2 5.85 -10.77 -30.94
C LEU A 2 5.26 -11.52 -29.72
N GLY A 3 4.85 -12.78 -29.86
CA GLY A 3 4.31 -13.57 -28.74
C GLY A 3 5.32 -13.97 -27.66
N VAL A 4 6.62 -13.96 -27.97
CA VAL A 4 7.69 -14.39 -27.02
C VAL A 4 8.14 -13.22 -26.14
N VAL A 5 8.09 -11.99 -26.65
CA VAL A 5 8.41 -10.77 -25.87
C VAL A 5 7.30 -10.45 -24.86
N CYS A 6 6.02 -10.68 -25.21
CA CYS A 6 4.92 -10.59 -24.25
C CYS A 6 5.04 -11.62 -23.12
N LEU A 7 5.46 -12.86 -23.41
CA LEU A 7 5.64 -13.89 -22.38
C LEU A 7 6.85 -13.62 -21.46
N ALA A 8 7.93 -13.01 -21.97
CA ALA A 8 9.09 -12.65 -21.16
C ALA A 8 8.76 -11.53 -20.15
N ILE A 9 7.93 -10.56 -20.52
CA ILE A 9 7.41 -9.53 -19.62
C ILE A 9 6.44 -10.13 -18.59
N VAL A 10 5.59 -11.09 -19.01
CA VAL A 10 4.65 -11.78 -18.10
C VAL A 10 5.35 -12.74 -17.13
N HIS A 11 6.49 -13.34 -17.50
CA HIS A 11 7.24 -14.25 -16.61
C HIS A 11 8.13 -13.53 -15.59
N LEU A 12 8.60 -12.31 -15.87
CA LEU A 12 9.21 -11.45 -14.85
C LEU A 12 8.19 -10.86 -13.86
N CYS A 13 6.90 -10.79 -14.25
CA CYS A 13 5.81 -10.30 -13.39
C CYS A 13 5.11 -11.38 -12.55
N ARG A 14 5.56 -12.64 -12.55
CA ARG A 14 4.88 -13.74 -11.85
C ARG A 14 5.37 -13.95 -10.41
N VAL A 15 5.51 -12.89 -9.62
CA VAL A 15 5.56 -12.98 -8.15
C VAL A 15 4.83 -11.78 -7.54
N VAL A 16 3.94 -12.09 -6.59
CA VAL A 16 3.16 -11.22 -5.67
C VAL A 16 1.77 -10.77 -6.17
N TYR A 17 0.76 -11.45 -5.61
CA TYR A 17 -0.66 -11.15 -5.71
C TYR A 17 -1.10 -9.94 -4.85
N SER A 18 -2.19 -9.33 -5.33
CA SER A 18 -3.09 -8.33 -4.73
C SER A 18 -2.59 -6.89 -4.71
N LEU A 19 -2.95 -6.10 -5.73
CA LEU A 19 -2.84 -4.65 -5.71
C LEU A 19 -4.05 -3.97 -6.37
N ASN A 20 -4.28 -2.75 -5.90
CA ASN A 20 -5.06 -1.66 -6.49
C ASN A 20 -6.57 -1.87 -6.68
N ARG A 21 -7.33 -1.71 -5.59
CA ARG A 21 -8.55 -0.90 -5.67
C ARG A 21 -8.17 0.56 -5.44
N VAL A 22 -7.55 1.18 -6.43
CA VAL A 22 -7.78 2.61 -6.61
C VAL A 22 -9.23 2.69 -7.07
N SER A 23 -10.14 2.98 -6.15
CA SER A 23 -11.41 3.57 -6.54
C SER A 23 -11.02 4.93 -7.11
N ILE A 24 -10.75 4.98 -8.42
CA ILE A 24 -11.10 6.15 -9.20
C ILE A 24 -12.55 6.35 -8.80
N SER A 25 -12.88 7.48 -8.17
CA SER A 25 -14.25 7.84 -7.84
C SER A 25 -15.07 7.74 -9.11
N THR A 26 -15.59 6.55 -9.39
CA THR A 26 -16.61 6.32 -10.39
C THR A 26 -17.81 6.98 -9.76
N GLY A 27 -18.10 8.22 -10.16
CA GLY A 27 -19.30 8.92 -9.72
C GLY A 27 -20.47 7.98 -9.95
N GLN A 28 -21.00 7.39 -8.87
CA GLN A 28 -21.99 6.31 -8.94
C GLN A 28 -23.29 6.78 -9.60
N ASP A 29 -23.48 8.09 -9.77
CA ASP A 29 -24.64 8.68 -10.43
C ASP A 29 -24.56 8.83 -11.96
N HIS A 30 -23.41 8.59 -12.61
CA HIS A 30 -23.28 8.81 -14.06
C HIS A 30 -23.63 7.58 -14.93
N THR A 31 -23.77 6.39 -14.33
CA THR A 31 -23.91 5.12 -15.07
C THR A 31 -25.25 4.95 -15.79
N LYS A 32 -26.32 5.63 -15.37
CA LYS A 32 -27.63 5.56 -16.06
C LYS A 32 -27.67 6.41 -17.34
N ALA A 33 -26.85 7.47 -17.44
CA ALA A 33 -26.86 8.36 -18.60
C ALA A 33 -25.99 7.85 -19.77
N MET A 34 -24.98 6.99 -19.53
CA MET A 34 -24.01 6.60 -20.57
C MET A 34 -24.42 5.40 -21.43
N ARG A 35 -25.45 4.61 -21.06
CA ARG A 35 -25.85 3.40 -21.82
C ARG A 35 -26.54 3.67 -23.18
N ARG A 36 -26.74 4.94 -23.56
CA ARG A 36 -27.34 5.36 -24.85
C ARG A 36 -26.46 6.36 -25.62
N ILE A 37 -25.14 6.31 -25.43
CA ILE A 37 -24.24 7.08 -26.29
C ILE A 37 -24.08 6.29 -27.58
N ASP A 38 -24.72 6.79 -28.64
CA ASP A 38 -24.51 6.34 -30.00
C ASP A 38 -23.01 6.43 -30.31
N LYS A 39 -22.41 5.33 -30.78
CA LYS A 39 -20.98 5.28 -31.16
C LYS A 39 -20.69 6.18 -32.36
N SER A 40 -21.72 6.68 -33.04
CA SER A 40 -21.59 7.71 -34.07
C SER A 40 -21.61 9.12 -33.45
N LEU A 41 -20.51 9.87 -33.65
CA LEU A 41 -20.45 11.33 -33.71
C LEU A 41 -20.40 12.17 -32.43
N ASN A 42 -19.63 11.78 -31.40
CA ASN A 42 -19.16 12.79 -30.43
C ASN A 42 -17.63 12.72 -30.23
N PRO A 43 -16.87 13.77 -30.62
CA PRO A 43 -15.44 13.79 -30.40
C PRO A 43 -15.16 13.79 -28.90
N PHE A 44 -14.23 12.94 -28.49
CA PHE A 44 -13.64 13.04 -27.17
C PHE A 44 -12.66 14.21 -27.18
N SER A 45 -12.57 14.93 -26.06
CA SER A 45 -11.57 15.96 -25.89
C SER A 45 -10.83 15.76 -24.58
N LEU A 46 -9.51 15.88 -24.65
CA LEU A 46 -8.60 15.84 -23.51
C LEU A 46 -8.11 17.26 -23.24
N PHE A 47 -8.35 17.79 -22.04
CA PHE A 47 -7.67 19.00 -21.59
C PHE A 47 -6.36 18.62 -20.90
N SER A 48 -5.26 19.10 -21.45
CA SER A 48 -3.92 18.88 -20.94
C SER A 48 -3.27 20.22 -20.56
N GLN A 49 -2.84 20.36 -19.31
CA GLN A 49 -2.13 21.56 -18.86
C GLN A 49 -0.79 21.63 -19.60
N GLY A 50 -0.58 22.72 -20.36
CA GLY A 50 0.55 22.92 -21.26
C GLY A 50 0.12 22.95 -22.73
N ASN A 51 -0.83 22.10 -23.12
CA ASN A 51 -1.26 21.95 -24.51
C ASN A 51 -2.70 22.42 -24.79
N GLY A 52 -3.48 22.73 -23.74
CA GLY A 52 -4.87 23.13 -23.89
C GLY A 52 -5.81 21.96 -24.21
N TRP A 53 -6.83 22.22 -25.01
CA TRP A 53 -7.79 21.20 -25.44
C TRP A 53 -7.27 20.46 -26.67
N LEU A 54 -7.23 19.14 -26.57
CA LEU A 54 -6.81 18.22 -27.62
C LEU A 54 -8.02 17.40 -28.08
N THR A 55 -8.24 17.34 -29.39
CA THR A 55 -9.21 16.42 -29.98
C THR A 55 -8.66 15.00 -29.91
N CYS A 56 -9.50 14.06 -29.49
CA CYS A 56 -9.16 12.66 -29.42
C CYS A 56 -9.87 11.89 -30.54
N GLU A 57 -9.10 11.15 -31.32
CA GLU A 57 -9.59 10.34 -32.42
C GLU A 57 -9.57 8.86 -32.01
N PRO A 58 -10.67 8.11 -32.22
CA PRO A 58 -10.68 6.68 -31.93
C PRO A 58 -9.69 5.96 -32.83
N GLU A 59 -9.07 4.91 -32.29
CA GLU A 59 -8.21 4.04 -33.08
C GLU A 59 -8.99 3.41 -34.25
N PRO A 60 -8.34 3.14 -35.42
CA PRO A 60 -9.04 2.64 -36.61
C PRO A 60 -9.79 1.32 -36.40
N SER A 61 -9.32 0.51 -35.45
CA SER A 61 -9.97 -0.72 -35.04
C SER A 61 -11.07 -0.43 -34.04
N SER A 62 -12.32 -0.73 -34.42
CA SER A 62 -13.49 -0.59 -33.54
C SER A 62 -13.44 -1.44 -32.26
N ALA A 63 -12.53 -2.41 -32.19
CA ALA A 63 -12.30 -3.26 -31.01
C ALA A 63 -11.24 -2.68 -30.05
N CYS A 64 -10.51 -1.64 -30.45
CA CYS A 64 -9.55 -0.96 -29.59
C CYS A 64 -10.24 0.12 -28.76
N PRO A 65 -10.18 0.08 -27.42
CA PRO A 65 -10.76 1.13 -26.57
C PRO A 65 -9.87 2.38 -26.46
N ALA A 66 -8.77 2.46 -27.21
CA ALA A 66 -7.85 3.58 -27.15
C ALA A 66 -8.19 4.68 -28.16
N MET A 67 -7.79 5.90 -27.82
CA MET A 67 -7.99 7.11 -28.61
C MET A 67 -6.69 7.92 -28.63
N ALA A 68 -6.25 8.34 -29.81
CA ALA A 68 -5.12 9.23 -29.98
C ALA A 68 -5.56 10.67 -29.70
N CYS A 69 -4.92 11.35 -28.75
CA CYS A 69 -5.22 12.75 -28.42
C CYS A 69 -4.03 13.65 -28.80
N GLY A 70 -3.77 13.80 -30.10
CA GLY A 70 -2.55 14.42 -30.63
C GLY A 70 -1.32 13.49 -30.58
N ASP A 71 -0.11 14.05 -30.71
CA ASP A 71 1.11 13.24 -30.96
C ASP A 71 1.66 12.49 -29.75
N HIS A 72 1.25 12.92 -28.56
CA HIS A 72 1.92 12.65 -27.28
C HIS A 72 0.94 12.24 -26.17
N HIS A 73 -0.28 11.90 -26.55
CA HIS A 73 -1.31 11.53 -25.58
C HIS A 73 -2.16 10.38 -26.11
N TRP A 74 -2.38 9.40 -25.24
CA TRP A 74 -3.37 8.36 -25.42
C TRP A 74 -4.47 8.52 -24.38
N ALA A 75 -5.70 8.19 -24.75
CA ALA A 75 -6.78 7.96 -23.80
C ALA A 75 -7.33 6.54 -23.97
N ILE A 76 -7.39 5.75 -22.90
CA ILE A 76 -8.12 4.49 -22.86
C ILE A 76 -9.52 4.79 -22.33
N VAL A 77 -10.53 4.45 -23.13
CA VAL A 77 -11.95 4.68 -22.85
C VAL A 77 -12.70 3.36 -23.06
N ASP A 78 -12.78 2.55 -22.01
CA ASP A 78 -13.54 1.31 -21.99
C ASP A 78 -14.80 1.48 -21.13
N THR A 79 -15.91 1.78 -21.80
CA THR A 79 -17.19 2.04 -21.16
C THR A 79 -17.83 0.77 -20.58
N GLU A 80 -17.52 -0.40 -21.12
CA GLU A 80 -18.03 -1.69 -20.62
C GLU A 80 -17.42 -2.02 -19.25
N ARG A 81 -16.14 -1.71 -19.08
CA ARG A 81 -15.40 -1.92 -17.83
C ARG A 81 -15.37 -0.67 -16.93
N ASN A 82 -15.99 0.42 -17.36
CA ASN A 82 -15.98 1.72 -16.67
C ASN A 82 -14.56 2.22 -16.36
N LEU A 83 -13.67 2.07 -17.35
CA LEU A 83 -12.26 2.42 -17.27
C LEU A 83 -11.97 3.61 -18.18
N TYR A 84 -11.45 4.68 -17.58
CA TYR A 84 -11.06 5.89 -18.29
C TYR A 84 -9.67 6.32 -17.80
N MET A 85 -8.70 6.36 -18.71
CA MET A 85 -7.32 6.68 -18.37
C MET A 85 -6.68 7.54 -19.45
N ALA A 86 -6.14 8.70 -19.05
CA ALA A 86 -5.27 9.50 -19.91
C ALA A 86 -3.80 9.14 -19.65
N ILE A 87 -3.03 9.05 -20.73
CA ILE A 87 -1.60 8.74 -20.73
C ILE A 87 -0.90 9.86 -21.48
N ASN A 88 -0.07 10.64 -20.79
CA ASN A 88 0.73 11.69 -21.40
C ASN A 88 2.17 11.20 -21.46
N TYR A 89 2.84 11.39 -22.57
CA TYR A 89 4.22 10.95 -22.74
C TYR A 89 4.92 11.85 -23.75
N THR A 90 6.23 11.81 -23.77
CA THR A 90 7.04 12.41 -24.84
C THR A 90 7.75 11.31 -25.61
N ARG A 91 8.46 11.65 -26.68
CA ARG A 91 9.25 10.68 -27.43
C ARG A 91 10.74 10.92 -27.17
N ASP A 92 11.49 9.85 -27.00
CA ASP A 92 12.96 9.92 -26.93
C ASP A 92 13.57 10.18 -28.32
N HIS A 93 14.91 10.27 -28.39
CA HIS A 93 15.64 10.49 -29.64
C HIS A 93 15.45 9.36 -30.68
N ASN A 94 14.97 8.19 -30.27
CA ASN A 94 14.65 7.06 -31.13
C ASN A 94 13.16 7.02 -31.51
N GLY A 95 12.39 8.03 -31.12
CA GLY A 95 10.95 8.10 -31.37
C GLY A 95 10.10 7.22 -30.44
N LYS A 96 10.68 6.58 -29.42
CA LYS A 96 9.94 5.72 -28.48
C LYS A 96 9.21 6.54 -27.43
N ALA A 97 7.98 6.14 -27.09
CA ALA A 97 7.24 6.78 -26.02
C ALA A 97 7.98 6.61 -24.68
N LYS A 98 8.12 7.72 -23.96
CA LYS A 98 8.80 7.80 -22.66
C LYS A 98 8.09 8.82 -21.78
N PHE A 99 7.91 8.47 -20.52
CA PHE A 99 7.50 9.41 -19.50
C PHE A 99 8.65 10.34 -19.10
N THR A 100 8.38 11.63 -19.00
CA THR A 100 9.34 12.66 -18.60
C THR A 100 8.75 13.65 -17.59
N LYS A 101 9.63 14.31 -16.84
CA LYS A 101 9.25 15.31 -15.82
C LYS A 101 8.53 16.53 -16.41
N ASP A 102 8.64 16.71 -17.72
CA ASP A 102 8.11 17.82 -18.51
C ASP A 102 6.84 17.42 -19.27
N ASP A 103 6.38 16.18 -19.12
CA ASP A 103 5.14 15.72 -19.73
C ASP A 103 3.97 16.62 -19.28
N PRO A 104 3.05 16.98 -20.19
CA PRO A 104 1.91 17.80 -19.87
C PRO A 104 0.93 17.02 -18.97
N ILE A 105 0.16 17.73 -18.15
CA ILE A 105 -0.74 17.10 -17.17
C ILE A 105 -2.15 17.01 -17.74
N ALA A 106 -2.59 15.82 -18.13
CA ALA A 106 -4.01 15.55 -18.38
C ALA A 106 -4.85 15.91 -17.14
N LYS A 107 -5.83 16.81 -17.31
CA LYS A 107 -6.71 17.26 -16.22
C LYS A 107 -8.16 16.82 -16.39
N LEU A 108 -8.58 16.59 -17.62
CA LEU A 108 -9.99 16.42 -17.94
C LEU A 108 -10.13 15.62 -19.22
N LEU A 109 -10.98 14.59 -19.21
CA LEU A 109 -11.42 13.90 -20.41
C LEU A 109 -12.93 14.12 -20.52
N ARG A 110 -13.41 14.62 -21.65
CA ARG A 110 -14.84 14.88 -21.89
C ARG A 110 -15.35 14.11 -23.10
N LEU A 111 -16.62 13.75 -23.02
CA LEU A 111 -17.41 13.24 -24.13
C LEU A 111 -18.35 14.36 -24.57
N SER A 112 -18.06 14.99 -25.71
CA SER A 112 -18.80 16.18 -26.17
C SER A 112 -18.83 17.35 -25.15
N TYR A 113 -19.73 18.31 -25.38
CA TYR A 113 -19.83 19.56 -24.60
C TYR A 113 -20.45 19.41 -23.20
N ILE A 114 -20.98 18.24 -22.83
CA ILE A 114 -22.05 18.19 -21.81
C ILE A 114 -21.59 17.53 -20.50
N THR A 115 -20.64 16.59 -20.48
CA THR A 115 -20.21 15.97 -19.21
C THR A 115 -18.75 15.47 -19.21
N PRO A 116 -17.93 15.84 -18.22
CA PRO A 116 -16.61 15.26 -18.07
C PRO A 116 -16.68 13.82 -17.56
N VAL A 117 -15.92 12.95 -18.23
CA VAL A 117 -15.80 11.51 -17.93
C VAL A 117 -14.74 11.27 -16.86
N ILE A 118 -13.69 12.10 -16.85
CA ILE A 118 -12.70 12.17 -15.77
C ILE A 118 -12.63 13.60 -15.29
N THR A 119 -12.89 13.86 -14.00
CA THR A 119 -12.61 15.14 -13.36
C THR A 119 -11.77 14.91 -12.11
N TYR A 120 -10.55 15.45 -12.10
CA TYR A 120 -9.69 15.39 -10.93
C TYR A 120 -10.07 16.48 -9.92
N ASN A 121 -10.78 16.10 -8.84
CA ASN A 121 -11.19 17.01 -7.76
C ASN A 121 -10.07 17.26 -6.73
N GLU A 122 -10.32 18.12 -5.73
CA GLU A 122 -9.33 18.41 -4.67
C GLU A 122 -8.92 17.18 -3.85
N ALA A 123 -9.83 16.23 -3.64
CA ALA A 123 -9.50 14.97 -2.97
C ALA A 123 -8.51 14.14 -3.80
N PHE A 124 -8.68 14.10 -5.13
CA PHE A 124 -7.72 13.50 -6.05
C PHE A 124 -6.37 14.20 -5.99
N LYS A 125 -6.32 15.54 -5.98
CA LYS A 125 -5.06 16.30 -5.84
C LYS A 125 -4.33 16.00 -4.53
N ARG A 126 -5.05 15.87 -3.41
CA ARG A 126 -4.46 15.47 -2.11
C ARG A 126 -3.94 14.03 -2.13
N SER A 127 -4.69 13.09 -2.70
CA SER A 127 -4.22 11.70 -2.87
C SER A 127 -3.00 11.58 -3.78
N ARG A 128 -2.92 12.47 -4.79
CA ARG A 128 -1.79 12.57 -5.70
C ARG A 128 -0.54 13.02 -4.96
N LEU A 129 -0.58 13.89 -3.95
CA LEU A 129 0.62 14.25 -3.19
C LEU A 129 1.26 13.02 -2.52
N THR A 130 0.46 12.10 -1.99
CA THR A 130 0.97 10.85 -1.40
C THR A 130 1.53 9.90 -2.45
N ASN A 131 0.81 9.70 -3.57
CA ASN A 131 1.28 8.80 -4.63
C ASN A 131 2.45 9.39 -5.44
N TYR A 132 2.49 10.70 -5.60
CA TYR A 132 3.58 11.45 -6.23
C TYR A 132 4.90 11.20 -5.51
N ARG A 133 4.86 11.20 -4.18
CA ARG A 133 6.04 10.91 -3.35
C ARG A 133 6.51 9.46 -3.43
N LYS A 134 5.80 8.59 -4.15
CA LYS A 134 6.16 7.17 -4.37
C LYS A 134 6.52 6.88 -5.82
N ALA A 135 6.27 7.83 -6.72
CA ALA A 135 6.65 7.71 -8.11
C ALA A 135 8.08 8.24 -8.33
N PRO A 136 8.76 7.79 -9.38
CA PRO A 136 9.98 8.43 -9.87
C PRO A 136 9.73 9.87 -10.28
N GLU A 137 10.75 10.73 -10.20
CA GLU A 137 10.58 12.18 -10.47
C GLU A 137 10.12 12.48 -11.91
N ASN A 138 10.62 11.72 -12.88
CA ASN A 138 10.20 11.86 -14.28
C ASN A 138 8.74 11.39 -14.52
N LEU A 139 8.15 10.64 -13.60
CA LEU A 139 6.78 10.12 -13.72
C LEU A 139 5.75 10.95 -12.93
N ARG A 140 6.20 12.07 -12.36
CA ARG A 140 5.42 12.93 -11.48
C ARG A 140 4.14 13.52 -12.10
N ASN A 141 4.12 13.64 -13.43
CA ASN A 141 2.95 14.10 -14.20
C ASN A 141 2.02 12.95 -14.64
N ASN A 142 2.51 11.71 -14.53
CA ASN A 142 1.83 10.49 -14.94
C ASN A 142 1.71 9.47 -13.80
N VAL A 143 1.66 9.92 -12.55
CA VAL A 143 1.60 9.08 -11.33
C VAL A 143 0.50 8.02 -11.41
N SER A 144 -0.69 8.39 -11.89
CA SER A 144 -1.79 7.44 -12.06
C SER A 144 -1.46 6.36 -13.09
N ALA A 145 -0.95 6.75 -14.27
CA ALA A 145 -0.52 5.80 -15.28
C ALA A 145 0.58 4.89 -14.74
N TYR A 146 1.62 5.45 -14.08
CA TYR A 146 2.71 4.69 -13.45
C TYR A 146 2.20 3.55 -12.56
N PHE A 147 1.32 3.84 -11.59
CA PHE A 147 0.77 2.79 -10.71
C PHE A 147 -0.20 1.85 -11.43
N THR A 148 -0.92 2.34 -12.43
CA THR A 148 -1.82 1.51 -13.23
C THR A 148 -1.03 0.51 -14.09
N PHE A 149 0.08 0.89 -14.71
CA PHE A 149 0.99 -0.02 -15.42
C PHE A 149 1.57 -1.13 -14.53
N GLN A 150 1.67 -0.87 -13.22
CA GLN A 150 2.16 -1.85 -12.24
C GLN A 150 1.09 -2.77 -11.68
N ASP A 151 -0.18 -2.54 -11.99
CA ASP A 151 -1.28 -3.39 -11.56
C ASP A 151 -1.33 -4.65 -12.44
N PRO A 152 -1.20 -5.86 -11.88
CA PRO A 152 -1.30 -7.10 -12.65
C PRO A 152 -2.63 -7.24 -13.41
N LYS A 153 -3.75 -6.77 -12.82
CA LYS A 153 -5.05 -6.82 -13.50
C LYS A 153 -5.11 -5.88 -14.69
N PHE A 154 -4.46 -4.73 -14.57
CA PHE A 154 -4.34 -3.81 -15.68
C PHE A 154 -3.41 -4.37 -16.76
N SER A 155 -2.34 -5.05 -16.37
CA SER A 155 -1.48 -5.79 -17.30
C SER A 155 -2.27 -6.87 -18.06
N ASP A 156 -3.08 -7.68 -17.35
CA ASP A 156 -3.97 -8.67 -17.95
C ASP A 156 -4.98 -8.01 -18.91
N TYR A 157 -5.52 -6.85 -18.52
CA TYR A 157 -6.40 -6.06 -19.36
C TYR A 157 -5.68 -5.56 -20.63
N LEU A 158 -4.47 -5.00 -20.51
CA LEU A 158 -3.67 -4.56 -21.66
C LEU A 158 -3.40 -5.72 -22.61
N ILE A 159 -3.09 -6.91 -22.11
CA ILE A 159 -2.91 -8.14 -22.93
C ILE A 159 -4.17 -8.43 -23.77
N SER A 160 -5.36 -8.15 -23.24
CA SER A 160 -6.63 -8.37 -23.96
C SER A 160 -6.95 -7.33 -25.03
N ILE A 161 -6.48 -6.08 -24.87
CA ILE A 161 -6.85 -4.98 -25.77
C ILE A 161 -5.77 -4.62 -26.79
N VAL A 162 -4.48 -4.70 -26.42
CA VAL A 162 -3.33 -4.31 -27.26
C VAL A 162 -3.33 -5.06 -28.60
N PRO A 163 -3.63 -6.37 -28.69
CA PRO A 163 -3.70 -7.06 -29.99
C PRO A 163 -4.73 -6.48 -30.97
N ASN A 164 -5.73 -5.76 -30.46
CA ASN A 164 -6.81 -5.17 -31.26
C ASN A 164 -6.55 -3.71 -31.63
N CYS A 165 -5.45 -3.10 -31.18
CA CYS A 165 -5.10 -1.70 -31.40
C CYS A 165 -4.05 -1.51 -32.50
N SER A 166 -3.81 -0.26 -32.94
CA SER A 166 -2.78 -0.01 -33.94
C SER A 166 -1.39 -0.37 -33.42
N ARG A 167 -0.48 -0.65 -34.35
CA ARG A 167 0.92 -0.89 -34.03
C ARG A 167 1.55 0.28 -33.25
N LYS A 168 1.19 1.52 -33.59
CA LYS A 168 1.70 2.72 -32.90
C LYS A 168 1.32 2.71 -31.42
N PHE A 169 0.03 2.49 -31.11
CA PHE A 169 -0.43 2.35 -29.72
C PHE A 169 0.31 1.22 -29.00
N ASN A 170 0.44 0.07 -29.65
CA ASN A 170 1.10 -1.10 -29.06
C ASN A 170 2.56 -0.81 -28.69
N ASP A 171 3.32 -0.25 -29.63
CA ASP A 171 4.73 0.08 -29.44
C ASP A 171 4.89 1.13 -28.31
N ASP A 172 4.01 2.14 -28.26
CA ASP A 172 4.01 3.16 -27.21
C ASP A 172 3.69 2.57 -25.84
N ILE A 173 2.62 1.78 -25.71
CA ILE A 173 2.20 1.16 -24.42
C ILE A 173 3.26 0.17 -23.91
N ILE A 174 3.88 -0.60 -24.79
CA ILE A 174 4.97 -1.51 -24.41
C ILE A 174 6.17 -0.69 -23.92
N SER A 175 6.58 0.36 -24.64
CA SER A 175 7.70 1.22 -24.26
C SER A 175 7.48 1.86 -22.88
N LEU A 176 6.30 2.42 -22.65
CA LEU A 176 5.91 3.01 -21.37
C LEU A 176 5.87 1.95 -20.25
N GLY A 177 5.30 0.78 -20.51
CA GLY A 177 5.27 -0.33 -19.55
C GLY A 177 6.68 -0.79 -19.15
N VAL A 178 7.59 -0.95 -20.11
CA VAL A 178 9.00 -1.30 -19.85
C VAL A 178 9.65 -0.24 -18.96
N GLN A 179 9.54 1.04 -19.32
CA GLN A 179 10.10 2.13 -18.50
C GLN A 179 9.54 2.09 -17.07
N THR A 180 8.23 1.94 -16.88
CA THR A 180 7.65 1.94 -15.52
C THR A 180 8.15 0.79 -14.65
N ASN A 181 8.56 -0.33 -15.25
CA ASN A 181 9.15 -1.45 -14.54
C ASN A 181 10.62 -1.21 -14.20
N GLU A 182 11.39 -0.65 -15.15
CA GLU A 182 12.80 -0.26 -14.92
C GLU A 182 12.90 0.76 -13.79
N GLU A 183 12.14 1.85 -13.88
CA GLU A 183 12.15 2.92 -12.88
C GLU A 183 11.71 2.40 -11.50
N ARG A 184 10.72 1.49 -11.46
CA ARG A 184 10.30 0.85 -10.20
C ARG A 184 11.42 0.04 -9.57
N ALA A 185 12.20 -0.68 -10.38
CA ALA A 185 13.31 -1.49 -9.88
C ALA A 185 14.43 -0.62 -9.28
N GLU A 186 14.57 0.61 -9.76
CA GLU A 186 15.55 1.59 -9.28
C GLU A 186 15.08 2.42 -8.08
N LEU A 187 13.77 2.42 -7.77
CA LEU A 187 13.23 3.21 -6.66
C LEU A 187 13.73 2.73 -5.29
N GLU A 188 14.43 3.61 -4.58
CA GLU A 188 14.70 3.47 -3.15
C GLU A 188 13.50 3.98 -2.33
N LEU A 189 12.54 3.09 -2.06
CA LEU A 189 11.44 3.40 -1.15
C LEU A 189 11.87 3.29 0.31
N VAL A 190 11.70 4.38 1.04
CA VAL A 190 12.01 4.50 2.46
C VAL A 190 10.75 4.79 3.28
N THR A 191 10.73 4.38 4.53
CA THR A 191 9.62 4.71 5.45
C THR A 191 9.79 6.14 5.94
N LEU A 192 8.77 6.97 5.76
CA LEU A 192 8.66 8.30 6.35
C LEU A 192 7.50 8.34 7.35
N VAL A 193 7.82 8.76 8.57
CA VAL A 193 6.85 9.12 9.61
C VAL A 193 6.75 10.64 9.70
N GLU A 194 5.53 11.16 9.67
CA GLU A 194 5.25 12.59 9.77
C GLU A 194 3.91 12.83 10.49
N ILE A 195 3.64 14.08 10.91
CA ILE A 195 2.34 14.45 11.47
C ILE A 195 1.52 15.14 10.38
N VAL A 196 0.40 14.52 9.99
CA VAL A 196 -0.53 15.06 9.00
C VAL A 196 -1.86 15.31 9.71
N ASN A 197 -2.35 16.56 9.68
CA ASN A 197 -3.60 16.96 10.34
C ASN A 197 -3.68 16.53 11.81
N GLY A 198 -2.59 16.72 12.57
CA GLY A 198 -2.50 16.36 13.99
C GLY A 198 -2.34 14.87 14.27
N ARG A 199 -2.24 14.02 13.25
CA ARG A 199 -2.08 12.57 13.38
C ARG A 199 -0.71 12.12 12.89
N ILE A 200 0.00 11.35 13.71
CA ILE A 200 1.19 10.59 13.27
C ILE A 200 0.75 9.62 12.17
N SER A 201 1.39 9.72 11.02
CA SER A 201 1.17 8.89 9.84
C SER A 201 2.51 8.33 9.37
N SER A 202 2.48 7.13 8.79
CA SER A 202 3.64 6.48 8.22
C SER A 202 3.32 5.95 6.84
N GLN A 203 4.24 6.18 5.90
CA GLN A 203 4.09 5.83 4.50
C GLN A 203 5.45 5.49 3.92
N TYR A 204 5.45 4.68 2.86
CA TYR A 204 6.63 4.55 2.02
C TYR A 204 6.68 5.74 1.06
N VAL A 205 7.86 6.32 0.88
CA VAL A 205 8.12 7.38 -0.07
C VAL A 205 9.41 7.06 -0.83
N ASN A 206 9.48 7.45 -2.09
CA ASN A 206 10.74 7.58 -2.80
C ASN A 206 11.62 8.56 -2.00
N LYS A 207 12.84 8.13 -1.69
CA LYS A 207 13.83 8.86 -0.91
C LYS A 207 14.12 10.26 -1.46
N ASP A 208 14.04 10.45 -2.77
CA ASP A 208 14.23 11.75 -3.43
C ASP A 208 13.15 12.79 -3.06
N PHE A 209 12.02 12.33 -2.52
CA PHE A 209 10.90 13.16 -2.07
C PHE A 209 10.80 13.31 -0.55
N LEU A 210 11.89 13.01 0.16
CA LEU A 210 11.98 13.32 1.59
C LEU A 210 11.95 14.83 1.82
N PRO A 211 11.11 15.34 2.73
CA PRO A 211 11.10 16.75 3.09
C PRO A 211 12.47 17.19 3.63
N ALA A 212 12.84 18.45 3.38
CA ALA A 212 14.03 19.02 3.97
C ALA A 212 13.99 18.92 5.50
N GLY A 213 15.14 18.58 6.12
CA GLY A 213 15.26 18.45 7.56
C GLY A 213 14.74 17.14 8.17
N THR A 214 14.34 16.15 7.35
CA THR A 214 14.08 14.80 7.87
C THR A 214 15.33 14.18 8.49
N ARG A 215 15.16 13.41 9.56
CA ARG A 215 16.23 12.66 10.23
C ARG A 215 15.97 11.16 10.12
N GLN A 216 17.01 10.39 9.87
CA GLN A 216 16.93 8.94 9.86
C GLN A 216 17.24 8.38 11.26
N THR A 217 16.44 7.42 11.72
CA THR A 217 16.65 6.66 12.96
C THR A 217 16.01 5.28 12.79
N ASP A 218 16.74 4.23 13.14
CA ASP A 218 16.24 2.83 13.09
C ASP A 218 15.61 2.47 11.73
N GLY A 219 16.29 2.81 10.63
CA GLY A 219 15.80 2.52 9.27
C GLY A 219 14.59 3.35 8.80
N THR A 220 14.18 4.37 9.57
CA THR A 220 13.00 5.21 9.26
C THR A 220 13.36 6.68 9.25
N TYR A 221 12.76 7.44 8.33
CA TYR A 221 12.86 8.88 8.26
C TYR A 221 11.74 9.54 9.04
N TYR A 222 12.05 10.62 9.73
CA TYR A 222 11.10 11.37 10.54
C TYR A 222 11.23 12.86 10.24
N THR A 223 10.10 13.56 10.17
CA THR A 223 10.13 15.02 10.40
C THR A 223 10.48 15.30 11.86
N GLN A 224 11.10 16.43 12.18
CA GLN A 224 11.53 16.74 13.56
C GLN A 224 10.38 16.59 14.58
N VAL A 225 9.20 17.14 14.27
CA VAL A 225 8.03 17.08 15.16
C VAL A 225 7.56 15.63 15.38
N SER A 226 7.60 14.79 14.35
CA SER A 226 7.21 13.39 14.46
C SER A 226 8.20 12.56 15.29
N LEU A 227 9.50 12.85 15.18
CA LEU A 227 10.55 12.17 15.95
C LEU A 227 10.37 12.37 17.45
N ASP A 228 9.93 13.55 17.86
CA ASP A 228 9.64 13.83 19.27
C ASP A 228 8.35 13.16 19.76
N ALA A 229 7.31 13.13 18.92
CA ALA A 229 6.04 12.48 19.23
C ALA A 229 6.18 10.95 19.41
N ILE A 230 6.98 10.29 18.55
CA ILE A 230 7.13 8.82 18.56
C ILE A 230 7.98 8.29 19.72
N LYS A 231 8.78 9.14 20.40
CA LYS A 231 9.59 8.73 21.57
C LYS A 231 8.75 8.05 22.65
N ALA A 232 7.50 8.48 22.81
CA ALA A 232 6.57 7.92 23.80
C ALA A 232 6.14 6.47 23.51
N PHE A 233 6.34 5.97 22.29
CA PHE A 233 5.92 4.62 21.84
C PHE A 233 7.09 3.67 21.64
N ARG A 234 8.34 4.12 21.78
CA ARG A 234 9.52 3.26 21.67
C ARG A 234 9.45 2.11 22.66
N ALA A 235 9.86 0.92 22.23
CA ALA A 235 10.02 -0.24 23.10
C ALA A 235 10.79 0.13 24.38
N GLY A 236 10.34 -0.39 25.51
CA GLY A 236 11.03 -0.15 26.79
C GLY A 236 12.38 -0.87 26.83
N THR A 237 13.20 -0.56 27.84
CA THR A 237 14.40 -1.37 28.12
C THR A 237 13.97 -2.81 28.41
N PRO A 238 14.44 -3.81 27.64
CA PRO A 238 14.02 -5.20 27.81
C PRO A 238 14.28 -5.72 29.23
N LYS A 239 13.21 -6.04 29.96
CA LYS A 239 13.28 -6.79 31.22
C LYS A 239 13.08 -8.27 30.92
N THR A 240 14.14 -9.06 31.05
CA THR A 240 14.13 -10.46 30.65
C THR A 240 13.46 -11.37 31.68
N ILE A 241 12.63 -12.30 31.23
CA ILE A 241 12.05 -13.40 32.02
C ILE A 241 12.67 -14.75 31.63
N SER A 242 12.34 -15.81 32.38
CA SER A 242 12.73 -17.17 32.01
C SER A 242 11.88 -17.73 30.87
N GLN A 243 12.42 -18.71 30.11
CA GLN A 243 11.67 -19.44 29.09
C GLN A 243 10.40 -20.10 29.68
N LYS A 244 10.51 -20.66 30.90
CA LYS A 244 9.37 -21.26 31.63
C LYS A 244 8.28 -20.23 31.92
N GLN A 245 8.67 -19.02 32.33
CA GLN A 245 7.72 -17.93 32.58
C GLN A 245 7.07 -17.46 31.27
N ALA A 246 7.81 -17.35 30.17
CA ALA A 246 7.25 -17.01 28.86
C ALA A 246 6.21 -18.06 28.40
N ALA A 247 6.51 -19.35 28.57
CA ALA A 247 5.56 -20.44 28.27
C ALA A 247 4.31 -20.38 29.17
N SER A 248 4.47 -20.07 30.45
CA SER A 248 3.34 -19.88 31.38
C SER A 248 2.43 -18.73 30.95
N LEU A 249 3.01 -17.57 30.59
CA LEU A 249 2.26 -16.42 30.09
C LEU A 249 1.53 -16.74 28.79
N PHE A 250 2.13 -17.51 27.88
CA PHE A 250 1.48 -17.98 26.66
C PHE A 250 0.26 -18.86 26.98
N ALA A 251 0.42 -19.84 27.87
CA ALA A 251 -0.68 -20.71 28.29
C ALA A 251 -1.81 -19.92 28.97
N LYS A 252 -1.47 -18.90 29.76
CA LYS A 252 -2.47 -18.00 30.37
C LYS A 252 -3.17 -17.15 29.32
N ALA A 253 -2.44 -16.62 28.32
CA ALA A 253 -3.01 -15.87 27.21
C ALA A 253 -4.04 -16.70 26.42
N LYS A 254 -3.71 -17.95 26.07
CA LYS A 254 -4.63 -18.89 25.36
C LYS A 254 -5.95 -19.12 26.10
N LYS A 255 -5.93 -19.05 27.44
CA LYS A 255 -7.09 -19.25 28.33
C LYS A 255 -7.88 -17.97 28.62
N LEU A 256 -7.44 -16.80 28.13
CA LEU A 256 -8.18 -15.56 28.34
C LEU A 256 -9.57 -15.64 27.70
N GLN A 257 -10.59 -15.34 28.48
CA GLN A 257 -11.98 -15.31 28.03
C GLN A 257 -12.28 -14.03 27.24
N GLY A 258 -13.21 -14.13 26.29
CA GLY A 258 -13.71 -12.99 25.52
C GLY A 258 -12.70 -12.41 24.53
N MET A 259 -11.81 -13.25 24.00
CA MET A 259 -10.75 -12.83 23.07
C MET A 259 -11.13 -12.95 21.59
N ALA A 260 -12.32 -13.49 21.28
CA ALA A 260 -12.78 -13.74 19.90
C ALA A 260 -11.73 -14.50 19.07
N TRP A 261 -11.23 -15.63 19.62
CA TRP A 261 -10.19 -16.46 18.98
C TRP A 261 -10.65 -17.06 17.65
N ASP A 262 -11.95 -17.26 17.49
CA ASP A 262 -12.65 -17.76 16.31
C ASP A 262 -12.83 -16.69 15.21
N ARG A 263 -12.49 -15.43 15.48
CA ARG A 263 -12.47 -14.29 14.54
C ARG A 263 -11.05 -13.74 14.35
N PRO A 264 -10.11 -14.57 13.85
CA PRO A 264 -8.70 -14.19 13.75
C PRO A 264 -8.46 -12.97 12.85
N GLU A 265 -9.32 -12.73 11.86
CA GLU A 265 -9.25 -11.64 10.89
C GLU A 265 -9.51 -10.24 11.48
N MET A 266 -10.10 -10.14 12.68
CA MET A 266 -10.49 -8.87 13.30
C MET A 266 -9.84 -8.65 14.67
N ALA A 267 -9.74 -7.40 15.12
CA ALA A 267 -9.40 -6.99 16.50
C ALA A 267 -8.09 -7.55 17.10
N ASN A 268 -7.07 -7.78 16.27
CA ASN A 268 -5.73 -8.21 16.73
C ASN A 268 -5.11 -7.27 17.78
N PHE A 269 -5.25 -5.96 17.60
CA PHE A 269 -4.77 -4.93 18.54
C PHE A 269 -5.46 -5.01 19.91
N ALA A 270 -6.76 -5.33 19.94
CA ALA A 270 -7.50 -5.50 21.18
C ALA A 270 -7.06 -6.77 21.92
N ARG A 271 -6.83 -7.87 21.19
CA ARG A 271 -6.22 -9.09 21.77
C ARG A 271 -4.82 -8.80 22.32
N ALA A 272 -3.98 -8.10 21.56
CA ALA A 272 -2.63 -7.72 21.99
C ALA A 272 -2.67 -6.85 23.25
N GLU A 273 -3.54 -5.84 23.33
CA GLU A 273 -3.71 -5.02 24.55
C GLU A 273 -4.12 -5.89 25.75
N ARG A 274 -5.12 -6.78 25.58
CA ARG A 274 -5.57 -7.70 26.64
C ARG A 274 -4.44 -8.61 27.14
N MET A 275 -3.65 -9.15 26.23
CA MET A 275 -2.49 -9.98 26.58
C MET A 275 -1.42 -9.18 27.33
N THR A 276 -1.07 -7.98 26.84
CA THR A 276 -0.08 -7.12 27.53
C THR A 276 -0.56 -6.64 28.90
N ALA A 277 -1.86 -6.39 29.08
CA ALA A 277 -2.45 -6.06 30.37
C ALA A 277 -2.35 -7.23 31.36
N MET A 278 -2.70 -8.44 30.91
CA MET A 278 -2.55 -9.66 31.70
C MET A 278 -1.09 -9.91 32.12
N MET A 279 -0.12 -9.64 31.24
CA MET A 279 1.30 -9.78 31.57
C MET A 279 1.75 -8.75 32.61
N ALA A 280 1.23 -7.52 32.52
CA ALA A 280 1.51 -6.48 33.51
C ALA A 280 0.98 -6.83 34.91
N GLU A 281 -0.21 -7.46 34.99
CA GLU A 281 -0.76 -8.01 36.24
C GLU A 281 0.13 -9.11 36.86
N GLU A 282 0.87 -9.84 36.02
CA GLU A 282 1.87 -10.83 36.41
C GLU A 282 3.25 -10.21 36.74
N GLY A 283 3.34 -8.88 36.80
CA GLY A 283 4.60 -8.16 37.05
C GLY A 283 5.58 -8.20 35.86
N VAL A 284 5.13 -8.60 34.68
CA VAL A 284 5.96 -8.70 33.47
C VAL A 284 5.64 -7.54 32.53
N SER A 285 6.66 -6.73 32.25
CA SER A 285 6.54 -5.69 31.21
C SER A 285 6.51 -6.35 29.83
N ALA A 286 5.45 -6.06 29.07
CA ALA A 286 5.28 -6.56 27.72
C ALA A 286 5.15 -5.41 26.71
N ASP A 287 5.77 -5.60 25.55
CA ASP A 287 5.74 -4.72 24.40
C ASP A 287 4.75 -5.26 23.34
N LYS A 288 4.65 -4.61 22.19
CA LYS A 288 3.81 -5.04 21.06
C LYS A 288 4.62 -5.10 19.78
N ALA A 289 4.52 -6.20 19.07
CA ALA A 289 5.13 -6.41 17.76
C ALA A 289 4.08 -6.14 16.70
N TRP A 290 4.34 -5.19 15.81
CA TRP A 290 3.48 -4.81 14.71
C TRP A 290 4.10 -5.25 13.40
N ILE A 291 3.28 -5.78 12.50
CA ILE A 291 3.68 -6.09 11.13
C ILE A 291 2.59 -5.65 10.16
N THR A 292 2.98 -5.00 9.07
CA THR A 292 2.08 -4.58 7.99
C THR A 292 2.58 -5.17 6.67
N GLY A 293 1.68 -5.59 5.78
CA GLY A 293 2.07 -6.28 4.54
C GLY A 293 0.94 -7.16 4.01
N ASN A 294 1.24 -7.96 2.98
CA ASN A 294 0.32 -9.00 2.50
C ASN A 294 0.51 -10.26 3.35
N LEU A 295 -0.16 -10.31 4.50
CA LEU A 295 0.01 -11.39 5.48
C LEU A 295 -1.02 -12.48 5.20
N LYS A 296 -0.57 -13.74 5.17
CA LYS A 296 -1.45 -14.89 5.05
C LYS A 296 -0.89 -16.02 5.90
N SER A 297 -1.54 -16.32 7.02
CA SER A 297 -1.14 -17.46 7.84
C SER A 297 -1.31 -18.77 7.07
N PRO A 298 -0.26 -19.59 6.91
CA PRO A 298 -0.38 -20.90 6.29
C PRO A 298 -1.22 -21.87 7.11
N SER A 299 -1.21 -21.76 8.45
CA SER A 299 -1.90 -22.68 9.36
C SER A 299 -3.40 -22.40 9.44
N THR A 300 -3.81 -21.13 9.42
CA THR A 300 -5.22 -20.73 9.56
C THR A 300 -5.86 -20.29 8.25
N GLY A 301 -5.06 -20.00 7.21
CA GLY A 301 -5.52 -19.42 5.95
C GLY A 301 -5.96 -17.96 6.05
N THR A 302 -5.96 -17.38 7.26
CA THR A 302 -6.39 -16.01 7.52
C THR A 302 -5.48 -15.00 6.83
N LYS A 303 -6.08 -13.96 6.28
CA LYS A 303 -5.37 -12.86 5.61
C LYS A 303 -5.48 -11.59 6.42
N TRP A 304 -4.39 -10.82 6.48
CA TRP A 304 -4.37 -9.50 7.11
C TRP A 304 -3.55 -8.52 6.27
N SER A 305 -3.93 -7.24 6.33
CA SER A 305 -3.07 -6.13 5.90
C SER A 305 -2.10 -5.69 6.99
N ASN A 306 -2.43 -6.00 8.25
CA ASN A 306 -1.62 -5.73 9.43
C ASN A 306 -1.95 -6.73 10.54
N HIS A 307 -0.95 -7.07 11.35
CA HIS A 307 -1.12 -7.91 12.53
C HIS A 307 -0.30 -7.40 13.70
N VAL A 308 -0.74 -7.73 14.92
CA VAL A 308 -0.06 -7.32 16.14
C VAL A 308 -0.21 -8.36 17.24
N ALA A 309 0.86 -8.56 17.99
CA ALA A 309 0.92 -9.51 19.10
C ALA A 309 1.74 -8.95 20.28
N ALA A 310 1.58 -9.55 21.46
CA ALA A 310 2.35 -9.17 22.64
C ALA A 310 3.79 -9.69 22.55
N VAL A 311 4.74 -8.96 23.14
CA VAL A 311 6.15 -9.31 23.15
C VAL A 311 6.66 -9.35 24.58
N VAL A 312 7.34 -10.44 24.92
CA VAL A 312 8.16 -10.54 26.14
C VAL A 312 9.62 -10.76 25.74
N TYR A 313 10.53 -10.56 26.68
CA TYR A 313 11.96 -10.74 26.43
C TYR A 313 12.50 -11.87 27.28
N ILE A 314 13.32 -12.74 26.72
CA ILE A 314 14.05 -13.78 27.45
C ILE A 314 15.56 -13.55 27.32
N LYS A 315 16.37 -14.13 28.22
CA LYS A 315 17.82 -14.23 27.96
C LYS A 315 18.09 -15.40 27.02
N ASN A 316 18.79 -15.15 25.93
CA ASN A 316 19.31 -16.22 25.09
C ASN A 316 20.54 -16.89 25.73
N GLY A 317 21.05 -17.97 25.12
CA GLY A 317 22.24 -18.70 25.61
C GLY A 317 23.52 -17.85 25.71
N LYS A 318 23.53 -16.63 25.14
CA LYS A 318 24.63 -15.66 25.23
C LYS A 318 24.36 -14.54 26.25
N GLY A 319 23.31 -14.67 27.07
CA GLY A 319 22.92 -13.69 28.07
C GLY A 319 22.27 -12.42 27.52
N LYS A 320 22.06 -12.30 26.21
CA LYS A 320 21.42 -11.15 25.57
C LYS A 320 19.89 -11.28 25.62
N ALA A 321 19.19 -10.17 25.81
CA ALA A 321 17.75 -10.13 25.70
C ALA A 321 17.31 -10.45 24.26
N GLU A 322 16.31 -11.32 24.12
CA GLU A 322 15.76 -11.76 22.85
C GLU A 322 14.22 -11.68 22.92
N ALA A 323 13.60 -11.08 21.91
CA ALA A 323 12.16 -10.95 21.82
C ALA A 323 11.49 -12.33 21.60
N ARG A 324 10.37 -12.55 22.29
CA ARG A 324 9.48 -13.68 22.11
C ARG A 324 8.06 -13.16 21.93
N ILE A 325 7.49 -13.47 20.77
CA ILE A 325 6.12 -13.11 20.41
C ILE A 325 5.16 -14.11 21.07
N ILE A 326 4.14 -13.57 21.73
CA ILE A 326 3.03 -14.31 22.33
C ILE A 326 1.80 -14.10 21.46
N ASP A 327 1.54 -15.05 20.56
CA ASP A 327 0.43 -14.99 19.61
C ASP A 327 -0.30 -16.34 19.47
N PRO A 328 -1.30 -16.60 20.33
CA PRO A 328 -2.08 -17.84 20.25
C PRO A 328 -2.91 -18.01 18.97
N ILE A 329 -3.04 -16.99 18.11
CA ILE A 329 -3.78 -17.12 16.84
C ILE A 329 -3.00 -17.98 15.83
N VAL A 330 -1.67 -17.83 15.79
CA VAL A 330 -0.82 -18.46 14.77
C VAL A 330 0.26 -19.38 15.33
N ALA A 331 0.53 -19.34 16.64
CA ALA A 331 1.55 -20.13 17.30
C ALA A 331 0.96 -21.03 18.41
N GLU A 332 1.69 -22.06 18.79
CA GLU A 332 1.36 -22.96 19.92
C GLU A 332 2.25 -22.73 21.16
N GLN A 333 3.27 -21.88 21.04
CA GLN A 333 4.21 -21.51 22.10
C GLN A 333 4.82 -20.13 21.82
N PRO A 334 5.56 -19.51 22.77
CA PRO A 334 6.33 -18.30 22.47
C PRO A 334 7.33 -18.54 21.33
N VAL A 335 7.33 -17.66 20.33
CA VAL A 335 8.19 -17.80 19.14
C VAL A 335 9.11 -16.59 18.97
N THR A 336 10.22 -16.76 18.27
CA THR A 336 11.06 -15.64 17.79
C THR A 336 10.28 -14.76 16.82
N THR A 337 10.74 -13.53 16.60
CA THR A 337 10.20 -12.65 15.55
C THR A 337 10.26 -13.30 14.16
N THR A 338 11.37 -13.96 13.83
CA THR A 338 11.57 -14.63 12.53
C THR A 338 10.63 -15.81 12.32
N GLU A 339 10.36 -16.61 13.35
CA GLU A 339 9.37 -17.67 13.31
C GLU A 339 7.95 -17.10 13.15
N TRP A 340 7.63 -16.03 13.87
CA TRP A 340 6.34 -15.35 13.74
C TRP A 340 6.09 -14.85 12.31
N PHE A 341 7.10 -14.30 11.63
CA PHE A 341 7.00 -13.92 10.21
C PHE A 341 6.60 -15.11 9.33
N LYS A 342 7.25 -16.26 9.52
CA LYS A 342 6.93 -17.48 8.76
C LYS A 342 5.50 -17.96 9.03
N LEU A 343 5.04 -17.88 10.28
CA LEU A 343 3.65 -18.19 10.67
C LEU A 343 2.63 -17.23 10.04
N LEU A 344 3.05 -16.03 9.64
CA LEU A 344 2.24 -15.06 8.90
C LEU A 344 2.42 -15.13 7.37
N GLY A 345 3.16 -16.13 6.88
CA GLY A 345 3.41 -16.32 5.45
C GLY A 345 4.42 -15.34 4.86
N VAL A 346 5.28 -14.75 5.68
CA VAL A 346 6.26 -13.74 5.28
C VAL A 346 7.68 -14.33 5.31
N TYR A 347 8.44 -14.10 4.26
CA TYR A 347 9.87 -14.44 4.24
C TYR A 347 10.68 -13.39 5.02
N PRO A 348 11.46 -13.78 6.05
CA PRO A 348 12.16 -12.82 6.91
C PRO A 348 13.12 -11.86 6.19
N GLY A 349 13.74 -12.29 5.08
CA GLY A 349 14.65 -11.43 4.31
C GLY A 349 13.98 -10.35 3.47
N LEU A 350 12.64 -10.29 3.46
CA LEU A 350 11.84 -9.26 2.77
C LEU A 350 11.07 -8.35 3.76
N VAL A 351 11.48 -8.33 5.03
CA VAL A 351 10.84 -7.51 6.07
C VAL A 351 11.70 -6.29 6.38
N ASP A 352 11.15 -5.11 6.14
CA ASP A 352 11.76 -3.84 6.52
C ASP A 352 11.52 -3.62 8.03
N THR A 353 12.59 -3.55 8.83
CA THR A 353 12.48 -3.11 10.23
C THR A 353 12.41 -1.58 10.26
N VAL A 354 11.30 -1.06 10.78
CA VAL A 354 10.97 0.36 10.73
C VAL A 354 10.58 0.88 12.11
N GLY A 355 10.40 2.19 12.22
CA GLY A 355 9.82 2.85 13.37
C GLY A 355 8.30 2.73 13.43
N PHE A 356 7.74 3.22 14.54
CA PHE A 356 6.29 3.28 14.72
C PHE A 356 5.69 4.61 14.22
N PRO A 357 4.51 4.57 13.57
CA PRO A 357 3.80 3.36 13.12
C PRO A 357 4.46 2.75 11.87
N PRO A 358 4.41 1.42 11.68
CA PRO A 358 4.75 0.83 10.39
C PRO A 358 3.73 1.28 9.32
N PRO A 359 4.14 1.48 8.05
CA PRO A 359 3.24 1.88 6.98
C PRO A 359 2.08 0.89 6.77
N ILE A 360 0.83 1.33 6.97
CA ILE A 360 -0.37 0.50 6.76
C ILE A 360 -0.49 0.05 5.29
N GLU A 361 0.02 0.88 4.39
CA GLU A 361 0.03 0.65 2.94
C GLU A 361 1.14 -0.28 2.45
N ALA A 362 1.95 -0.89 3.33
CA ALA A 362 3.02 -1.80 2.92
C ALA A 362 2.50 -2.90 1.97
N SER A 363 1.32 -3.47 2.29
CA SER A 363 0.62 -4.44 1.44
C SER A 363 0.32 -3.93 0.03
N HIS A 364 0.07 -2.63 -0.13
CA HIS A 364 -0.27 -1.97 -1.39
C HIS A 364 0.93 -1.67 -2.29
N ILE A 365 2.15 -1.98 -1.84
CA ILE A 365 3.36 -1.80 -2.65
C ILE A 365 4.26 -3.04 -2.59
N ALA A 366 3.68 -4.20 -2.25
CA ALA A 366 4.39 -5.47 -2.09
C ALA A 366 5.58 -5.40 -1.11
N LYS A 367 5.45 -4.56 -0.07
CA LYS A 367 6.40 -4.46 1.04
C LYS A 367 5.82 -5.12 2.29
N THR A 368 6.72 -5.47 3.22
CA THR A 368 6.34 -5.88 4.57
C THR A 368 7.17 -5.08 5.56
N SER A 369 6.53 -4.45 6.54
CA SER A 369 7.21 -3.63 7.54
C SER A 369 6.96 -4.18 8.94
N PHE A 370 7.95 -4.08 9.81
CA PHE A 370 7.90 -4.58 11.18
C PHE A 370 8.45 -3.57 12.18
N THR A 371 7.81 -3.45 13.34
CA THR A 371 8.35 -2.70 14.48
C THR A 371 7.91 -3.28 15.81
N ILE A 372 8.64 -2.96 16.89
CA ILE A 372 8.23 -3.25 18.27
C ILE A 372 8.04 -1.92 19.01
N THR A 373 6.89 -1.77 19.66
CA THR A 373 6.56 -0.62 20.50
C THR A 373 6.36 -1.03 21.94
N ASN A 374 6.41 -0.07 22.85
CA ASN A 374 5.86 -0.29 24.18
C ASN A 374 4.33 -0.47 24.16
N ARG A 375 3.76 -0.84 25.31
CA ARG A 375 2.33 -1.07 25.49
C ARG A 375 1.44 0.13 25.14
N ARG A 376 1.94 1.37 25.20
CA ARG A 376 1.14 2.59 24.98
C ARG A 376 0.61 2.74 23.56
N ALA A 377 1.24 2.10 22.58
CA ALA A 377 0.71 2.05 21.22
C ALA A 377 -0.55 1.18 21.21
N PHE A 378 -1.73 1.78 21.05
CA PHE A 378 -2.99 1.01 21.03
C PHE A 378 -3.31 0.45 19.66
N HIS A 379 -3.20 1.27 18.62
CA HIS A 379 -3.59 0.97 17.24
C HIS A 379 -2.81 1.87 16.28
N LEU A 380 -2.55 1.40 15.05
CA LEU A 380 -1.71 2.09 14.06
C LEU A 380 -2.24 3.48 13.65
N SER A 381 -3.55 3.69 13.75
CA SER A 381 -4.21 4.99 13.44
C SER A 381 -4.53 5.85 14.66
N PHE A 382 -4.33 5.35 15.89
CA PHE A 382 -4.61 6.12 17.11
C PHE A 382 -3.36 6.88 17.53
N THR A 383 -3.45 8.20 17.45
CA THR A 383 -2.32 9.11 17.73
C THR A 383 -2.50 9.82 19.07
N GLU A 384 -3.66 9.68 19.68
CA GLU A 384 -3.95 10.19 21.02
C GLU A 384 -3.43 9.21 22.09
N LYS A 385 -2.82 9.79 23.11
CA LYS A 385 -2.37 9.02 24.27
C LYS A 385 -3.58 8.59 25.08
N MET A 386 -3.93 7.30 25.00
CA MET A 386 -4.94 6.69 25.87
C MET A 386 -4.28 6.24 27.17
N THR A 387 -4.98 6.41 28.30
CA THR A 387 -4.58 5.78 29.57
C THR A 387 -4.69 4.25 29.46
N ASP A 388 -4.08 3.54 30.41
CA ASP A 388 -4.11 2.07 30.42
C ASP A 388 -5.55 1.54 30.56
N GLU A 389 -6.36 2.18 31.40
CA GLU A 389 -7.77 1.86 31.62
C GLU A 389 -8.59 2.12 30.36
N ALA A 390 -8.35 3.24 29.68
CA ALA A 390 -9.05 3.59 28.44
C ALA A 390 -8.74 2.58 27.32
N ARG A 391 -7.46 2.20 27.14
CA ARG A 391 -7.08 1.18 26.14
C ARG A 391 -7.71 -0.18 26.45
N LEU A 392 -7.70 -0.57 27.73
CA LEU A 392 -8.28 -1.85 28.14
C LEU A 392 -9.81 -1.87 27.99
N SER A 393 -10.48 -0.76 28.29
CA SER A 393 -11.92 -0.59 28.08
C SER A 393 -12.28 -0.68 26.60
N GLU A 394 -11.56 0.05 25.74
CA GLU A 394 -11.77 0.00 24.29
C GLU A 394 -11.48 -1.39 23.71
N ALA A 395 -10.40 -2.06 24.16
CA ALA A 395 -10.11 -3.43 23.76
C ALA A 395 -11.25 -4.40 24.12
N LYS A 396 -11.80 -4.31 25.34
CA LYS A 396 -12.95 -5.11 25.78
C LYS A 396 -14.18 -4.85 24.90
N LYS A 397 -14.47 -3.58 24.61
CA LYS A 397 -15.59 -3.16 23.77
C LYS A 397 -15.49 -3.74 22.36
N GLN A 398 -14.32 -3.60 21.71
CA GLN A 398 -14.07 -4.11 20.36
C GLN A 398 -14.22 -5.64 20.29
N LEU A 399 -13.71 -6.36 21.29
CA LEU A 399 -13.83 -7.82 21.34
C LEU A 399 -15.25 -8.29 21.65
N ALA A 400 -15.99 -7.55 22.48
CA ALA A 400 -17.38 -7.86 22.78
C ALA A 400 -18.29 -7.69 21.55
N ALA A 401 -17.98 -6.74 20.67
CA ALA A 401 -18.73 -6.52 19.42
C ALA A 401 -18.54 -7.62 18.36
N LEU A 402 -17.62 -8.57 18.57
CA LEU A 402 -17.37 -9.71 17.69
C LEU A 402 -18.06 -11.02 18.14
N LYS A 403 -18.72 -11.00 19.30
CA LYS A 403 -19.55 -12.09 19.81
C LYS A 403 -20.96 -11.94 19.25
#